data_AF-A0A916YAT1-F1
#
_entry.id   AF-A0A916YAT1-F1
#
_cell.length_a   1.000
_cell.length_b   1.000
_cell.length_c   1.000
_cell.angle_alpha   90.00
_cell.angle_beta   90.00
_cell.angle_gamma   90.00
#
_symmetry.space_group_name_H-M   'P 1'
#
loop_
_entity.id
_entity.type
_entity.pdbx_description
1 polymer ?
#
loop_
_entity_poly.entity_id
_entity_poly.type
_entity_poly.pdbx_seq_one_letter_code
_entity_poly.pdbx_strand_id
1 'polypeptide(L)'
;MRAAAARAKERSPARERVVRTTILEGSARMTEDEMRKRLEILKVEHRDLDAAIAALAENASAQLQVARLKKRKLVLKDQIAMIRDALIPDIIA
;
A
#
# COMPACT_ATOMS: atom_id res chain seq x y z
N MET A 1 -73.13 15.04 -2.87
CA MET A 1 -73.07 16.52 -2.71
C MET A 1 -72.04 16.85 -1.64
N ARG A 2 -71.17 17.86 -1.91
CA ARG A 2 -70.05 18.43 -1.11
C ARG A 2 -68.81 17.52 -0.98
N ALA A 3 -67.68 17.70 -1.66
CA ALA A 3 -66.91 18.87 -2.15
C ALA A 3 -66.21 19.70 -1.06
N ALA A 4 -64.89 19.50 -0.92
CA ALA A 4 -63.81 20.46 -0.59
C ALA A 4 -62.50 19.62 -0.46
N ALA A 5 -61.57 19.54 -1.41
CA ALA A 5 -60.77 20.55 -2.11
C ALA A 5 -59.88 21.41 -1.19
N ALA A 6 -58.58 21.34 -1.50
CA ALA A 6 -57.53 22.34 -1.30
C ALA A 6 -56.84 22.46 0.08
N ARG A 7 -55.57 22.04 0.12
CA ARG A 7 -54.44 23.00 0.13
C ARG A 7 -53.10 22.31 -0.15
N ALA A 8 -52.67 22.43 -1.41
CA ALA A 8 -51.26 22.55 -1.74
C ALA A 8 -50.77 23.98 -1.40
N LYS A 9 -49.46 24.20 -1.49
CA LYS A 9 -48.69 25.46 -1.30
C LYS A 9 -48.34 25.69 0.19
N GLU A 10 -47.09 25.82 0.62
CA GLU A 10 -45.96 26.63 0.12
C GLU A 10 -44.64 25.99 0.61
N ARG A 11 -43.69 25.68 -0.27
CA ARG A 11 -42.52 26.52 -0.62
C ARG A 11 -41.36 26.39 0.38
N SER A 12 -40.38 25.56 -0.03
CA SER A 12 -38.89 25.69 0.07
C SER A 12 -38.29 26.98 0.67
N PRO A 13 -36.96 27.06 0.93
CA PRO A 13 -35.96 26.10 1.43
C PRO A 13 -35.10 26.72 2.57
N ALA A 14 -34.04 26.03 3.00
CA ALA A 14 -32.88 26.56 3.73
C ALA A 14 -33.08 26.98 5.20
N ARG A 15 -32.50 26.18 6.11
CA ARG A 15 -31.65 26.66 7.22
C ARG A 15 -31.06 25.48 7.98
N GLU A 16 -29.78 25.63 8.33
CA GLU A 16 -28.95 24.79 9.19
C GLU A 16 -28.90 23.29 8.84
N ARG A 17 -27.76 22.71 8.43
CA ARG A 17 -26.44 22.95 9.00
C ARG A 17 -25.39 22.38 8.06
N VAL A 18 -24.65 23.28 7.45
CA VAL A 18 -23.34 23.00 6.87
C VAL A 18 -22.44 22.44 7.99
N VAL A 19 -22.22 21.13 7.96
CA VAL A 19 -21.03 20.48 8.51
C VAL A 19 -20.38 19.83 7.29
N ARG A 20 -19.62 20.57 6.47
CA ARG A 20 -18.19 20.85 6.70
C ARG A 20 -17.51 19.72 7.46
N THR A 21 -16.86 18.85 6.72
CA THR A 21 -15.59 18.14 7.01
C THR A 21 -15.66 16.83 6.22
N THR A 22 -15.25 16.81 4.95
CA THR A 22 -13.93 16.37 4.50
C THR A 22 -13.46 15.03 5.09
N ILE A 23 -13.11 14.13 4.17
CA ILE A 23 -12.20 12.97 4.33
C ILE A 23 -12.86 11.67 4.81
N LEU A 24 -13.20 10.83 3.84
CA LEU A 24 -12.80 9.43 3.86
C LEU A 24 -12.21 9.09 2.49
N GLU A 25 -11.07 9.73 2.19
CA GLU A 25 -10.11 9.21 1.21
C GLU A 25 -9.50 7.94 1.79
N GLY A 26 -10.26 6.83 1.72
CA GLY A 26 -9.78 5.48 1.97
C GLY A 26 -8.95 4.96 0.80
N SER A 27 -8.01 5.75 0.28
CA SER A 27 -6.88 5.21 -0.48
C SER A 27 -5.87 4.76 0.55
N ALA A 28 -5.75 3.44 0.71
CA ALA A 28 -4.87 2.79 1.67
C ALA A 28 -3.40 3.20 1.45
N ARG A 29 -3.00 4.32 2.05
CA ARG A 29 -1.60 4.55 2.38
C ARG A 29 -1.28 3.54 3.48
N MET A 30 -0.51 2.51 3.14
CA MET A 30 0.09 1.63 4.15
C MET A 30 0.68 2.50 5.25
N THR A 31 0.38 2.16 6.50
CA THR A 31 0.92 2.87 7.65
C THR A 31 2.43 2.67 7.70
N GLU A 32 3.13 3.60 8.35
CA GLU A 32 4.59 3.52 8.50
C GLU A 32 5.03 2.22 9.19
N ASP A 33 4.28 1.77 10.21
CA ASP A 33 4.49 0.49 10.88
C ASP A 33 4.33 -0.71 9.93
N GLU A 34 3.36 -0.68 9.03
CA GLU A 34 3.18 -1.71 8.00
C GLU A 34 4.34 -1.71 7.01
N MET A 35 4.83 -0.53 6.60
CA MET A 35 6.01 -0.40 5.75
C MET A 35 7.27 -0.93 6.44
N ARG A 36 7.48 -0.64 7.72
CA ARG A 36 8.60 -1.17 8.52
C ARG A 36 8.52 -2.70 8.66
N LYS A 37 7.34 -3.26 8.95
CA LYS A 37 7.12 -4.71 8.97
C LYS A 37 7.41 -5.35 7.61
N ARG A 38 6.91 -4.74 6.53
CA ARG A 38 7.15 -5.21 5.17
C ARG A 38 8.63 -5.17 4.81
N LEU A 39 9.33 -4.12 5.19
CA LEU A 39 10.78 -3.98 5.00
C LEU A 39 11.55 -5.12 5.66
N GLU A 40 11.24 -5.47 6.90
CA GLU A 40 11.90 -6.57 7.60
C GLU A 40 11.62 -7.93 6.94
N ILE A 41 10.38 -8.18 6.51
CA ILE A 41 10.04 -9.40 5.74
C ILE A 41 10.87 -9.49 4.46
N LEU A 42 10.90 -8.41 3.66
CA LEU A 42 11.67 -8.40 2.41
C LEU A 42 13.18 -8.58 2.66
N LYS A 43 13.71 -8.05 3.76
CA LYS A 43 15.12 -8.23 4.15
C LYS A 43 15.44 -9.66 4.58
N VAL A 44 14.49 -10.37 5.18
CA VAL A 44 14.63 -11.80 5.48
C VAL A 44 14.59 -12.61 4.18
N GLU A 45 13.57 -12.41 3.34
CA GLU A 45 13.45 -13.09 2.05
C GLU A 45 14.69 -12.87 1.15
N HIS A 46 15.23 -11.66 1.14
CA HIS A 46 16.45 -11.34 0.40
C HIS A 46 17.67 -12.13 0.92
N ARG A 47 17.80 -12.32 2.24
CA ARG A 47 18.88 -13.13 2.84
C ARG A 47 18.69 -14.61 2.53
N ASP A 48 17.46 -15.11 2.56
CA ASP A 48 17.16 -16.50 2.22
C ASP A 48 17.48 -16.81 0.76
N LEU A 49 17.16 -15.87 -0.16
CA LEU A 49 17.58 -15.98 -1.55
C LEU A 49 19.10 -16.02 -1.71
N ASP A 50 19.84 -15.29 -0.87
CA ASP A 50 21.31 -15.34 -0.89
C ASP A 50 21.86 -16.69 -0.46
N ALA A 51 21.31 -17.27 0.61
CA ALA A 51 21.67 -18.61 1.05
C ALA A 51 21.36 -19.66 -0.03
N ALA A 52 20.18 -19.56 -0.67
CA ALA A 52 19.80 -20.45 -1.76
C ALA A 52 20.70 -20.31 -3.00
N ILE A 53 21.10 -19.09 -3.36
CA ILE A 53 22.05 -18.84 -4.44
C ILE A 53 23.42 -19.45 -4.12
N ALA A 54 23.91 -19.26 -2.90
CA ALA A 54 25.19 -19.81 -2.47
C ALA A 54 25.21 -21.35 -2.52
N ALA A 55 24.15 -22.00 -2.04
CA ALA A 55 24.01 -23.45 -2.08
C ALA A 55 23.98 -24.03 -3.51
N LEU A 56 23.45 -23.26 -4.48
CA LEU A 56 23.34 -23.68 -5.87
C LEU A 56 24.51 -23.22 -6.75
N ALA A 57 25.40 -22.36 -6.25
CA ALA A 57 26.45 -21.72 -7.04
C ALA A 57 27.50 -22.72 -7.56
N GLU A 58 27.78 -23.78 -6.80
CA GLU A 58 28.76 -24.81 -7.16
C GLU A 58 28.20 -25.84 -8.16
N ASN A 59 26.88 -25.86 -8.36
CA ASN A 59 26.24 -26.81 -9.26
C ASN A 59 26.12 -26.24 -10.68
N ALA A 60 26.95 -26.72 -11.61
CA ALA A 60 26.93 -26.32 -13.02
C ALA A 60 25.57 -26.53 -13.71
N SER A 61 24.79 -27.54 -13.31
CA SER A 61 23.44 -27.78 -13.86
C SER A 61 22.39 -26.79 -13.32
N ALA A 62 22.66 -26.11 -12.21
CA ALA A 62 21.76 -25.16 -11.57
C ALA A 62 21.96 -23.71 -12.06
N GLN A 63 22.84 -23.44 -13.03
CA GLN A 63 23.15 -22.09 -13.52
C GLN A 63 21.90 -21.27 -13.93
N LEU A 64 20.94 -21.89 -14.62
CA LEU A 64 19.67 -21.26 -14.98
C LEU A 64 18.81 -20.93 -13.75
N GLN A 65 18.80 -21.79 -12.73
CA GLN A 65 18.07 -21.55 -11.49
C GLN A 65 18.72 -20.40 -10.71
N VAL A 66 20.05 -20.40 -10.60
CA VAL A 66 20.83 -19.32 -9.98
C VAL A 66 20.54 -17.98 -10.67
N ALA A 67 20.50 -17.95 -12.01
CA ALA A 67 20.16 -16.74 -12.75
C ALA A 67 18.74 -16.21 -12.42
N ARG A 68 17.75 -17.11 -12.31
CA ARG A 68 16.38 -16.74 -11.90
C ARG A 68 16.32 -16.21 -10.47
N LEU A 69 17.03 -16.84 -9.54
CA LEU A 69 17.10 -16.40 -8.15
C LEU A 69 17.79 -15.04 -8.03
N LYS A 70 18.88 -14.81 -8.76
CA LYS A 70 19.54 -13.49 -8.83
C LYS A 70 18.62 -12.40 -9.36
N LYS A 71 17.81 -12.69 -10.37
CA LYS A 71 16.79 -11.74 -10.87
C LYS A 71 15.75 -11.41 -9.80
N ARG A 72 15.23 -12.43 -9.08
CA ARG A 72 14.30 -12.22 -7.95
C ARG A 72 14.94 -11.41 -6.83
N LYS A 73 16.20 -11.70 -6.49
CA LYS A 73 16.97 -10.96 -5.49
C LYS A 73 17.12 -9.49 -5.86
N LEU A 74 17.36 -9.18 -7.14
CA LEU A 74 17.43 -7.79 -7.62
C LEU A 74 16.11 -7.05 -7.42
N VAL A 75 14.98 -7.68 -7.79
CA VAL A 75 13.64 -7.10 -7.58
C VAL A 75 13.36 -6.83 -6.10
N LEU A 76 13.71 -7.77 -5.21
CA LEU A 76 13.56 -7.55 -3.76
C LEU A 76 14.44 -6.40 -3.26
N LYS A 77 15.68 -6.29 -3.75
CA LYS A 77 16.58 -5.17 -3.41
C LYS A 77 15.97 -3.83 -3.83
N ASP A 78 15.36 -3.76 -5.01
CA ASP A 78 14.71 -2.55 -5.52
C ASP A 78 13.48 -2.21 -4.67
N GLN A 79 12.66 -3.19 -4.30
CA GLN A 79 11.51 -2.98 -3.39
C GLN A 79 11.94 -2.51 -1.99
N ILE A 80 13.01 -3.09 -1.45
CA ILE A 80 13.63 -2.66 -0.19
C ILE A 80 14.10 -1.21 -0.29
N ALA A 81 14.71 -0.81 -1.42
CA ALA A 81 15.11 0.57 -1.64
C ALA A 81 13.90 1.51 -1.67
N MET A 82 12.85 1.18 -2.44
CA MET A 82 11.63 2.00 -2.51
C MET A 82 10.98 2.21 -1.13
N ILE A 83 10.83 1.15 -0.33
CA ILE A 83 10.24 1.26 1.01
C ILE A 83 11.14 2.04 1.95
N ARG A 84 12.46 1.83 1.86
CA ARG A 84 13.43 2.60 2.66
C ARG A 84 13.41 4.08 2.30
N ASP A 85 13.37 4.41 1.02
CA ASP A 85 13.34 5.80 0.54
C ASP A 85 12.01 6.49 0.89
N ALA A 86 10.92 5.73 1.05
CA ALA A 86 9.65 6.22 1.56
C ALA A 86 9.63 6.41 3.09
N LEU A 87 10.46 5.65 3.83
CA LEU A 87 10.61 5.75 5.29
C LEU A 87 11.70 6.73 5.73
N ILE A 88 12.76 6.93 4.93
CA ILE A 88 13.86 7.88 5.18
C ILE A 88 13.42 9.34 5.37
N PRO A 89 12.32 9.87 4.80
CA PRO A 89 11.91 11.26 5.03
C PRO A 89 11.72 11.59 6.52
N ASP A 90 11.35 10.60 7.35
CA ASP A 90 11.07 10.76 8.78
C ASP A 90 12.27 10.45 9.71
N ILE A 91 13.37 9.90 9.20
CA ILE A 91 14.52 9.47 10.04
C ILE A 91 15.58 10.58 10.18
N ILE A 92 15.46 11.66 9.40
CA ILE A 92 16.34 12.84 9.40
C ILE A 92 15.51 14.14 9.53
N ALA A 93 14.44 14.12 10.35
CA ALA A 93 13.61 15.28 10.67
C ALA A 93 13.61 15.53 12.19
#